data_AF-A0A836P540-F1
#
_entry.id   AF-A0A836P540-F1
#
_cell.length_a   1.000
_cell.length_b   1.000
_cell.length_c   1.000
_cell.angle_alpha   90.00
_cell.angle_beta   90.00
_cell.angle_gamma   90.00
#
_symmetry.space_group_name_H-M   'P 1'
#
loop_
_entity.id
_entity.type
_entity.pdbx_description
1 polymer ?
#
loop_
_entity_poly.entity_id
_entity_poly.type
_entity_poly.pdbx_seq_one_letter_code
_entity_poly.pdbx_strand_id
1 'polypeptide(L)'
;VFHAHGRTDVQEIEQAHALLAPMLGVGLASTLFAVALLASGINSTVTATLAGQIVMEGFLQLRLPPWVRRLLTRGIAIVPVVIVTWLYGEAGTARLLVLSQVVLSMQLPFAVIPLVRFVSDRQLMGALVAPAWLVRIAWVIAAVILCLNLKLLWDTALH
;
A
#
# COMPACT_ATOMS: atom_id res chain seq x y z
N VAL A 1 18.21 -10.58 16.00
CA VAL A 1 17.51 -10.72 17.30
C VAL A 1 16.12 -11.38 17.15
N PHE A 2 15.37 -11.18 16.07
CA PHE A 2 14.02 -11.77 15.90
C PHE A 2 13.96 -13.23 15.39
N HIS A 3 15.03 -13.80 14.81
CA HIS A 3 14.98 -15.17 14.27
C HIS A 3 15.29 -16.31 15.27
N ALA A 4 15.69 -15.99 16.50
CA ALA A 4 16.19 -16.99 17.44
C ALA A 4 15.14 -17.58 18.41
N HIS A 5 13.92 -17.03 18.48
CA HIS A 5 12.94 -17.39 19.53
C HIS A 5 11.51 -17.72 19.06
N GLY A 6 11.30 -18.07 17.79
CA GLY A 6 10.11 -18.84 17.38
C GLY A 6 8.74 -18.24 17.72
N ARG A 7 8.57 -16.91 17.70
CA ARG A 7 7.27 -16.24 17.85
C ARG A 7 6.84 -15.68 16.50
N THR A 8 5.96 -16.40 15.81
CA THR A 8 5.40 -16.05 14.49
C THR A 8 4.10 -15.26 14.56
N ASP A 9 3.76 -14.70 15.72
CA ASP A 9 2.51 -13.98 15.96
C ASP A 9 2.80 -12.53 16.34
N VAL A 10 3.21 -11.73 15.35
CA VAL A 10 3.55 -10.32 15.51
C VAL A 10 2.73 -9.53 14.50
N GLN A 11 1.52 -9.14 14.90
CA GLN A 11 0.65 -8.28 14.09
C GLN A 11 0.44 -6.86 14.65
N GLU A 12 0.95 -6.50 15.83
CA GLU A 12 0.45 -5.29 16.48
C GLU A 12 1.51 -4.21 16.80
N ILE A 13 1.13 -2.98 16.43
CA ILE A 13 1.75 -1.68 16.72
C ILE A 13 2.10 -1.53 18.22
N GLU A 14 1.40 -2.24 19.11
CA GLU A 14 1.65 -2.27 20.56
C GLU A 14 3.04 -2.77 20.96
N GLN A 15 3.64 -3.72 20.21
CA GLN A 15 4.95 -4.28 20.59
C GLN A 15 6.13 -3.37 20.21
N ALA A 16 5.95 -2.44 19.26
CA ALA A 16 6.95 -1.41 18.98
C ALA A 16 7.15 -0.48 20.19
N HIS A 17 6.09 -0.24 20.97
CA HIS A 17 6.14 0.57 22.19
C HIS A 17 6.94 -0.13 23.32
N ALA A 18 6.75 -1.44 23.47
CA ALA A 18 7.46 -2.24 24.49
C ALA A 18 8.96 -2.39 24.20
N LEU A 19 9.37 -2.37 22.93
CA LEU A 19 10.76 -2.52 22.51
C LEU A 19 11.59 -1.24 22.60
N LEU A 20 10.96 -0.06 22.61
CA LEU A 20 11.64 1.22 22.77
C LEU A 20 11.83 1.63 24.25
N ALA A 21 11.08 1.03 25.17
CA ALA A 21 11.14 1.31 26.60
C ALA A 21 12.52 1.09 27.26
N PRO A 22 13.33 0.07 26.89
CA PRO A 22 14.61 -0.17 27.57
C PRO A 22 15.76 0.73 27.09
N MET A 23 15.65 1.35 25.90
CA MET A 23 16.78 2.04 25.25
C MET A 23 16.71 3.57 25.28
N LEU A 24 15.54 4.17 25.54
CA LEU A 24 15.31 5.62 25.33
C LEU A 24 14.67 6.37 26.52
N GLY A 25 14.23 5.67 27.57
CA GLY A 25 13.38 6.26 28.60
C GLY A 25 11.94 6.43 28.10
N VAL A 26 10.99 5.85 28.84
CA VAL A 26 9.60 5.56 28.42
C VAL A 26 8.82 6.78 27.89
N GLY A 27 9.18 8.01 28.29
CA GLY A 27 8.52 9.25 27.85
C GLY A 27 8.97 9.79 26.48
N LEU A 28 10.24 9.64 26.11
CA LEU A 28 10.78 10.16 24.84
C LEU A 28 10.47 9.22 23.66
N ALA A 29 10.53 7.90 23.90
CA ALA A 29 10.18 6.90 22.90
C ALA A 29 8.70 6.99 22.46
N SER A 30 7.79 7.17 23.42
CA SER A 30 6.35 7.22 23.16
C SER A 30 5.94 8.46 22.37
N THR A 31 6.51 9.62 22.69
CA THR A 31 6.27 10.87 21.96
C THR A 31 6.84 10.83 20.55
N LEU A 32 8.07 10.34 20.36
CA LEU A 32 8.65 10.15 19.03
C LEU A 32 7.85 9.16 18.18
N PHE A 33 7.41 8.06 18.76
CA PHE A 33 6.56 7.09 18.07
C PHE A 33 5.22 7.69 17.67
N ALA A 34 4.55 8.42 18.57
CA ALA A 34 3.28 9.09 18.28
C ALA A 34 3.44 10.14 17.16
N VAL A 35 4.51 10.92 17.19
CA VAL A 35 4.82 11.90 16.13
C VAL A 35 5.11 11.20 14.80
N ALA A 36 5.88 10.12 14.80
CA ALA A 36 6.17 9.34 13.60
C ALA A 36 4.89 8.73 12.99
N LEU A 37 3.99 8.21 13.84
CA LEU A 37 2.71 7.65 13.40
C LEU A 37 1.79 8.73 12.81
N LEU A 38 1.70 9.90 13.45
CA LEU A 38 0.97 11.07 12.94
C LEU A 38 1.54 11.54 11.59
N ALA A 39 2.86 11.69 11.51
CA ALA A 39 3.55 12.13 10.29
C ALA A 39 3.33 11.13 9.14
N SER A 40 3.40 9.82 9.41
CA SER A 40 3.10 8.76 8.44
C SER A 40 1.66 8.83 7.92
N GLY A 41 0.69 9.03 8.82
CA GLY A 41 -0.72 9.16 8.45
C GLY A 41 -1.03 10.39 7.58
N ILE A 42 -0.41 11.53 7.88
CA ILE A 42 -0.55 12.76 7.08
C ILE A 42 0.05 12.56 5.69
N ASN A 43 1.25 11.99 5.59
CA ASN A 43 1.92 11.74 4.32
C ASN A 43 1.10 10.79 3.41
N SER A 44 0.57 9.71 3.99
CA SER A 44 -0.30 8.77 3.28
C SER A 44 -1.57 9.44 2.74
N THR A 45 -2.20 10.30 3.56
CA THR A 45 -3.43 11.00 3.15
C THR A 45 -3.19 11.98 1.99
N VAL A 46 -2.12 12.77 2.05
CA VAL A 46 -1.77 13.72 0.98
C VAL A 46 -1.42 12.99 -0.32
N THR A 47 -0.63 11.91 -0.23
CA THR A 47 -0.27 11.12 -1.40
C THR A 47 -1.51 10.45 -2.01
N ALA A 48 -2.41 9.91 -1.18
CA ALA A 48 -3.64 9.27 -1.64
C ALA A 48 -4.58 10.25 -2.35
N THR A 49 -4.72 11.49 -1.85
CA THR A 49 -5.56 12.49 -2.53
C THR A 49 -4.99 12.86 -3.88
N LEU A 50 -3.70 13.20 -3.95
CA LEU A 50 -3.01 13.57 -5.20
C LEU A 50 -3.02 12.45 -6.24
N ALA A 51 -2.65 11.22 -5.85
CA ALA A 51 -2.70 10.06 -6.73
C ALA A 51 -4.13 9.80 -7.22
N GLY A 52 -5.12 9.87 -6.33
CA GLY A 52 -6.53 9.77 -6.70
C GLY A 52 -6.96 10.87 -7.68
N GLN A 53 -6.37 12.07 -7.62
CA GLN A 53 -6.64 13.12 -8.60
C GLN A 53 -6.09 12.81 -9.97
N ILE A 54 -4.82 12.42 -10.04
CA ILE A 54 -4.13 12.11 -11.28
C ILE A 54 -4.82 10.95 -11.99
N VAL A 55 -5.18 9.90 -11.25
CA VAL A 55 -5.86 8.73 -11.82
C VAL A 55 -7.27 9.10 -12.30
N MET A 56 -8.04 9.84 -11.50
CA MET A 56 -9.42 10.18 -11.86
C MET A 56 -9.50 11.17 -13.04
N GLU A 57 -8.59 12.13 -13.13
CA GLU A 57 -8.55 13.08 -14.24
C GLU A 57 -7.88 12.48 -15.49
N GLY A 58 -6.88 11.61 -15.32
CA GLY A 58 -6.19 10.94 -16.41
C GLY A 58 -6.99 9.81 -17.05
N PHE A 59 -7.53 8.88 -16.25
CA PHE A 59 -8.22 7.69 -16.76
C PHE A 59 -9.74 7.88 -16.92
N LEU A 60 -10.40 8.58 -15.98
CA LEU A 60 -11.86 8.75 -15.99
C LEU A 60 -12.29 10.10 -16.58
N GLN A 61 -11.34 11.03 -16.80
CA GLN A 61 -11.61 12.42 -17.24
C GLN A 61 -12.66 13.16 -16.38
N LEU A 62 -12.82 12.74 -15.12
CA LEU A 62 -13.81 13.26 -14.19
C LEU A 62 -13.20 14.32 -13.27
N ARG A 63 -13.67 15.57 -13.40
CA ARG A 63 -13.27 16.69 -12.53
C ARG A 63 -14.30 16.89 -11.42
N LEU A 64 -14.14 16.19 -10.31
CA LEU A 64 -15.00 16.34 -9.13
C LEU A 64 -14.38 17.32 -8.11
N PRO A 65 -15.20 18.15 -7.42
CA PRO A 65 -14.70 19.00 -6.35
C PRO A 65 -14.13 18.15 -5.18
N PRO A 66 -13.14 18.66 -4.42
CA PRO A 66 -12.39 17.87 -3.42
C PRO A 66 -13.26 17.22 -2.33
N TRP A 67 -14.35 17.88 -1.93
CA TRP A 67 -15.27 17.37 -0.92
C TRP A 67 -16.05 16.13 -1.41
N VAL A 68 -16.53 16.15 -2.65
CA VAL A 68 -17.21 15.00 -3.28
C VAL A 68 -16.24 13.83 -3.41
N ARG A 69 -15.02 14.11 -3.89
CA ARG A 69 -13.97 13.10 -4.04
C ARG A 69 -13.65 12.40 -2.72
N ARG A 70 -13.52 13.16 -1.63
CA ARG A 70 -13.24 12.64 -0.29
C ARG A 70 -14.40 11.86 0.31
N LEU A 71 -15.64 12.26 0.02
CA LEU A 71 -16.85 11.53 0.42
C LEU A 71 -17.00 10.21 -0.35
N LEU A 72 -16.77 10.23 -1.66
CA LEU A 72 -16.86 9.03 -2.51
C LEU A 72 -15.82 7.99 -2.13
N THR A 73 -14.54 8.37 -2.00
CA THR A 73 -13.48 7.42 -1.63
C THR A 73 -13.64 6.89 -0.22
N ARG A 74 -14.07 7.71 0.75
CA ARG A 74 -14.40 7.24 2.09
C ARG A 74 -15.65 6.37 2.11
N GLY A 75 -16.69 6.71 1.35
CA GLY A 75 -17.92 5.93 1.26
C GLY A 75 -17.65 4.53 0.70
N ILE A 76 -16.92 4.44 -0.42
CA ILE A 76 -16.53 3.17 -1.02
C ILE A 76 -15.67 2.33 -0.06
N ALA A 77 -14.83 2.95 0.77
CA ALA A 77 -14.02 2.23 1.75
C ALA A 77 -14.80 1.79 3.01
N ILE A 78 -15.71 2.64 3.51
CA ILE A 78 -16.42 2.41 4.78
C ILE A 78 -17.63 1.49 4.59
N VAL A 79 -18.37 1.61 3.49
CA VAL A 79 -19.58 0.82 3.24
C VAL A 79 -19.32 -0.70 3.29
N PRO A 80 -18.29 -1.27 2.63
CA PRO A 80 -17.98 -2.69 2.71
C PRO A 80 -17.60 -3.12 4.14
N VAL A 81 -16.84 -2.27 4.84
CA VAL A 81 -16.44 -2.52 6.24
C VAL A 81 -17.68 -2.62 7.13
N VAL A 82 -18.57 -1.63 7.08
CA VAL A 82 -19.78 -1.61 7.91
C VAL A 82 -20.68 -2.80 7.61
N ILE A 83 -20.88 -3.15 6.34
CA ILE A 83 -21.69 -4.31 5.94
C ILE A 83 -21.08 -5.61 6.48
N VAL A 84 -19.78 -5.80 6.32
CA VAL A 84 -19.12 -7.04 6.75
C VAL A 84 -19.01 -7.14 8.27
N THR A 85 -18.76 -6.04 8.97
CA THR A 85 -18.82 -6.01 10.44
C THR A 85 -20.22 -6.35 10.96
N TRP A 86 -21.26 -5.82 10.31
CA TRP A 86 -22.65 -6.10 10.71
C TRP A 86 -23.05 -7.56 10.47
N LEU A 87 -22.60 -8.18 9.37
CA LEU A 87 -22.94 -9.55 9.01
C LEU A 87 -22.05 -10.62 9.67
N TYR A 88 -20.75 -10.34 9.84
CA TYR A 88 -19.73 -11.35 10.17
C TYR A 88 -18.86 -11.01 11.40
N GLY A 89 -19.09 -9.87 12.06
CA GLY A 89 -18.32 -9.48 13.26
C GLY A 89 -16.81 -9.33 13.01
N GLU A 90 -15.99 -9.58 14.04
CA GLU A 90 -14.53 -9.39 14.00
C GLU A 90 -13.80 -10.30 12.99
N ALA A 91 -14.31 -11.51 12.76
CA ALA A 91 -13.77 -12.44 11.76
C ALA A 91 -13.96 -11.92 10.32
N GLY A 92 -15.01 -11.12 10.08
CA GLY A 92 -15.25 -10.47 8.80
C GLY A 92 -14.24 -9.37 8.47
N THR A 93 -13.84 -8.57 9.47
CA THR A 93 -12.84 -7.50 9.31
C THR A 93 -11.45 -8.04 8.97
N ALA A 94 -11.03 -9.15 9.57
CA ALA A 94 -9.76 -9.81 9.22
C ALA A 94 -9.76 -10.27 7.76
N ARG A 95 -10.84 -10.91 7.30
CA ARG A 95 -11.01 -11.29 5.88
C ARG A 95 -11.03 -10.08 4.96
N LEU A 96 -11.64 -8.97 5.36
CA LEU A 96 -11.65 -7.75 4.56
C LEU A 96 -10.25 -7.13 4.41
N LEU A 97 -9.44 -7.22 5.47
CA LEU A 97 -8.06 -6.76 5.46
C LEU A 97 -7.22 -7.61 4.51
N VAL A 98 -7.39 -8.93 4.54
CA VAL A 98 -6.77 -9.87 3.59
C VAL A 98 -7.22 -9.58 2.15
N LEU A 99 -8.52 -9.39 1.91
CA LEU A 99 -9.05 -9.02 0.59
C LEU A 99 -8.46 -7.70 0.07
N SER A 100 -8.23 -6.73 0.95
CA SER A 100 -7.58 -5.46 0.58
C SER A 100 -6.16 -5.69 0.06
N GLN A 101 -5.41 -6.61 0.68
CA GLN A 101 -4.08 -7.00 0.21
C GLN A 101 -4.14 -7.70 -1.15
N VAL A 102 -5.09 -8.62 -1.34
CA VAL A 102 -5.30 -9.30 -2.62
C VAL A 102 -5.60 -8.28 -3.74
N VAL A 103 -6.48 -7.32 -3.47
CA VAL A 103 -6.83 -6.26 -4.41
C VAL A 103 -5.61 -5.39 -4.75
N LEU A 104 -4.77 -5.04 -3.77
CA LEU A 104 -3.52 -4.30 -4.00
C LEU A 104 -2.52 -5.10 -4.86
N SER A 105 -2.33 -6.39 -4.56
CA SER A 105 -1.46 -7.27 -5.35
C SER A 105 -1.92 -7.42 -6.79
N MET A 106 -3.24 -7.44 -7.03
CA MET A 106 -3.81 -7.45 -8.38
C MET A 106 -3.58 -6.12 -9.12
N GLN A 107 -3.56 -4.98 -8.42
CA GLN A 107 -3.35 -3.65 -9.02
C GLN A 107 -1.89 -3.42 -9.45
N LEU A 108 -0.92 -3.96 -8.72
CA LEU A 108 0.52 -3.75 -8.97
C LEU A 108 0.98 -4.03 -10.41
N PRO A 109 0.66 -5.19 -11.03
CA PRO A 109 1.04 -5.45 -12.41
C PRO A 109 0.50 -4.41 -13.41
N PHE A 110 -0.73 -3.91 -13.18
CA PHE A 110 -1.33 -2.87 -14.03
C PHE A 110 -0.62 -1.52 -13.93
N ALA A 111 0.07 -1.24 -12.82
CA ALA A 111 0.87 -0.02 -12.68
C ALA A 111 2.30 -0.21 -13.22
N VAL A 112 2.95 -1.32 -12.85
CA VAL A 112 4.37 -1.56 -13.13
C VAL A 112 4.64 -1.81 -14.61
N ILE A 113 3.82 -2.64 -15.28
CA ILE A 113 4.06 -3.01 -16.68
C ILE A 113 3.98 -1.77 -17.61
N PRO A 114 2.92 -0.92 -17.54
CA PRO A 114 2.87 0.29 -18.34
C PRO A 114 3.98 1.28 -17.99
N LEU A 115 4.35 1.40 -16.71
CA LEU A 115 5.44 2.29 -16.30
C LEU A 115 6.77 1.90 -16.97
N VAL A 116 7.16 0.62 -16.91
CA VAL A 116 8.39 0.15 -17.55
C VAL A 116 8.33 0.34 -19.08
N ARG A 117 7.15 0.11 -19.68
CA ARG A 117 6.93 0.34 -21.11
C ARG A 117 7.07 1.82 -21.48
N PHE A 118 6.45 2.73 -20.74
CA PHE A 118 6.50 4.18 -21.01
C PHE A 118 7.90 4.75 -20.85
N VAL A 119 8.65 4.30 -19.85
CA VAL A 119 10.03 4.74 -19.63
C VAL A 119 10.99 4.23 -20.72
N SER A 120 10.64 3.14 -21.40
CA SER A 120 11.39 2.58 -22.53
C SER A 120 10.99 3.14 -23.91
N ASP A 121 9.87 3.87 -23.98
CA ASP A 121 9.31 4.33 -25.25
C ASP A 121 9.96 5.64 -25.72
N ARG A 122 10.63 5.58 -26.88
CA ARG A 122 11.29 6.73 -27.49
C ARG A 122 10.33 7.81 -27.97
N GLN A 123 9.10 7.45 -28.31
CA GLN A 123 8.08 8.42 -28.73
C GLN A 123 7.54 9.21 -27.55
N LEU A 124 7.47 8.60 -26.35
CA LEU A 124 6.95 9.25 -25.14
C LEU A 124 8.03 10.03 -24.37
N MET A 125 9.24 9.49 -24.26
CA MET A 125 10.32 10.08 -23.44
C MET A 125 11.30 10.97 -24.23
N GLY A 126 11.31 10.90 -25.57
CA GLY A 126 12.17 11.72 -26.41
C GLY A 126 13.66 11.53 -26.10
N ALA A 127 14.35 12.60 -25.68
CA ALA A 127 15.76 12.55 -25.31
C ALA A 127 16.03 11.94 -23.91
N LEU A 128 15.01 11.77 -23.08
CA LEU A 128 15.11 11.27 -21.70
C LEU A 128 14.83 9.76 -21.59
N VAL A 129 14.96 9.03 -22.69
CA VAL A 129 14.70 7.59 -22.74
C VAL A 129 15.69 6.85 -21.86
N ALA A 130 15.18 5.93 -21.04
CA ALA A 130 16.03 5.11 -20.20
C ALA A 130 16.99 4.26 -21.04
N PRO A 131 18.28 4.19 -20.67
CA PRO A 131 19.23 3.34 -21.37
C PRO A 131 18.85 1.86 -21.24
N ALA A 132 19.18 1.06 -22.25
CA ALA A 132 18.73 -0.34 -22.34
C ALA A 132 19.17 -1.23 -21.16
N TRP A 133 20.24 -0.86 -20.42
CA TRP A 133 20.63 -1.55 -19.20
C TRP A 133 19.64 -1.28 -18.04
N LEU A 134 19.19 -0.02 -17.90
CA LEU A 134 18.23 0.38 -16.87
C LEU A 134 16.86 -0.24 -17.14
N VAL A 135 16.42 -0.28 -18.40
CA VAL A 135 15.18 -0.95 -18.80
C VAL A 135 15.22 -2.46 -18.48
N ARG A 136 16.35 -3.13 -18.74
CA ARG A 136 16.53 -4.55 -18.37
C ARG A 136 16.45 -4.76 -16.87
N ILE A 137 17.11 -3.91 -16.07
CA ILE A 137 17.03 -3.97 -14.60
C ILE A 137 15.59 -3.72 -14.13
N ALA A 138 14.89 -2.73 -14.69
CA ALA A 138 13.51 -2.43 -14.35
C ALA A 138 12.56 -3.61 -14.65
N TRP A 139 12.74 -4.30 -15.77
CA TRP A 139 11.99 -5.52 -16.09
C TRP A 139 12.30 -6.68 -15.13
N VAL A 140 13.56 -6.86 -14.73
CA VAL A 140 13.93 -7.88 -13.74
C VAL A 140 13.28 -7.58 -12.39
N ILE A 141 13.36 -6.33 -11.91
CA ILE A 141 12.71 -5.91 -10.66
C ILE A 141 11.19 -6.09 -10.75
N ALA A 142 10.58 -5.67 -11.85
CA ALA A 142 9.15 -5.85 -12.08
C ALA A 142 8.74 -7.32 -12.03
N ALA A 143 9.52 -8.20 -12.68
CA ALA A 143 9.28 -9.65 -12.66
C ALA A 143 9.40 -10.21 -11.23
N VAL A 144 10.41 -9.80 -10.45
CA VAL A 144 10.57 -10.22 -9.06
C VAL A 144 9.37 -9.76 -8.21
N ILE A 145 8.98 -8.49 -8.30
CA ILE A 145 7.83 -7.95 -7.56
C ILE A 145 6.55 -8.70 -7.92
N LEU A 146 6.34 -8.99 -9.21
CA LEU A 146 5.15 -9.70 -9.67
C LEU A 146 5.14 -11.15 -9.17
N CYS A 147 6.26 -11.87 -9.28
CA CYS A 147 6.38 -13.23 -8.76
C CYS A 147 6.12 -13.28 -7.25
N LEU A 148 6.66 -12.33 -6.48
CA LEU A 148 6.44 -12.26 -5.04
C LEU A 148 4.99 -11.93 -4.69
N ASN A 149 4.34 -11.01 -5.42
CA ASN A 149 2.92 -10.70 -5.22
C ASN A 149 2.02 -11.89 -5.56
N LEU A 150 2.32 -12.60 -6.65
CA LEU A 150 1.59 -13.80 -7.04
C LEU A 150 1.76 -14.91 -6.00
N LYS A 151 2.99 -15.11 -5.48
CA LYS A 151 3.23 -16.05 -4.39
C LYS A 151 2.42 -15.67 -3.15
N LEU A 152 2.46 -14.39 -2.75
CA LEU A 152 1.70 -13.90 -1.59
C LEU A 152 0.20 -14.15 -1.78
N LEU A 153 -0.32 -13.88 -2.97
CA LEU A 153 -1.74 -14.10 -3.30
C LEU A 153 -2.08 -15.59 -3.30
N TRP A 154 -1.19 -16.45 -3.80
CA TRP A 154 -1.34 -17.90 -3.77
C TRP A 154 -1.36 -18.44 -2.34
N ASP A 155 -0.40 -18.03 -1.51
CA ASP A 155 -0.32 -18.40 -0.09
C ASP A 155 -1.57 -17.92 0.67
N THR A 156 -2.07 -16.72 0.35
CA THR A 156 -3.27 -16.13 0.94
C THR A 156 -4.57 -16.78 0.46
N ALA A 157 -4.61 -17.34 -0.75
CA ALA A 157 -5.79 -18.01 -1.30
C ALA A 157 -5.89 -19.49 -0.88
N LEU A 158 -4.77 -20.10 -0.48
CA LEU A 158 -4.69 -21.49 -0.02
C LEU A 158 -4.79 -21.66 1.50
N HIS A 159 -4.89 -20.58 2.27
CA HIS A 159 -5.16 -20.57 3.72
C HIS A 159 -6.45 -19.81 4.01
#